data_AF-A0A8T3P2Y5-F1
#
_entry.id   AF-A0A8T3P2Y5-F1
#
_cell.length_a   1.000
_cell.length_b   1.000
_cell.length_c   1.000
_cell.angle_alpha   90.00
_cell.angle_beta   90.00
_cell.angle_gamma   90.00
#
_symmetry.space_group_name_H-M   'P 1'
#
loop_
_entity.id
_entity.type
_entity.pdbx_description
1 polymer ?
#
loop_
_entity_poly.entity_id
_entity_poly.type
_entity_poly.pdbx_seq_one_letter_code
_entity_poly.pdbx_strand_id
1 'polypeptide(L)'
;KERYPGVEEMRVAVMGCVVNGPGESKHADIGISLPGTFEQPVAPVYVDGALRTTLRGEGLVDDFITILDEYVAQRYGQAPAS
;
A
#
# COMPACT_ATOMS: atom_id res chain seq x y z
N LYS A 1 -2.46 4.77 22.46
CA LYS A 1 -3.19 4.50 21.19
C LYS A 1 -3.13 5.74 20.27
N GLU A 2 -2.00 6.45 20.19
CA GLU A 2 -1.95 7.81 19.59
C GLU A 2 -0.59 8.10 18.89
N ARG A 3 -0.04 7.15 18.12
CA ARG A 3 1.24 7.42 17.42
C ARG A 3 1.08 8.23 16.13
N TYR A 4 -0.10 8.20 15.51
CA TYR A 4 -0.38 8.87 14.23
C TYR A 4 -1.81 9.42 14.21
N PRO A 5 -2.04 10.69 14.59
CA PRO A 5 -3.36 11.30 14.46
C PRO A 5 -3.76 11.36 12.97
N GLY A 6 -5.00 10.96 12.63
CA GLY A 6 -5.52 10.97 11.25
C GLY A 6 -5.27 9.69 10.44
N VAL A 7 -4.53 8.71 10.97
CA VAL A 7 -4.37 7.38 10.32
C VAL A 7 -5.69 6.60 10.25
N GLU A 8 -6.65 6.95 11.09
CA GLU A 8 -7.99 6.34 11.16
C GLU A 8 -8.83 6.54 9.89
N GLU A 9 -8.51 7.54 9.07
CA GLU A 9 -9.17 7.78 7.77
C GLU A 9 -8.40 7.16 6.59
N MET A 10 -7.23 6.56 6.81
CA MET A 10 -6.39 5.98 5.76
C MET A 10 -7.05 4.77 5.12
N ARG A 11 -7.09 4.75 3.78
CA ARG A 11 -7.65 3.64 2.99
C ARG A 11 -6.53 2.78 2.41
N VAL A 12 -6.45 1.54 2.88
CA VAL A 12 -5.53 0.51 2.36
C VAL A 12 -6.30 -0.47 1.49
N ALA A 13 -5.82 -0.71 0.26
CA ALA A 13 -6.40 -1.69 -0.65
C ALA A 13 -5.48 -2.92 -0.81
N VAL A 14 -6.02 -4.11 -0.56
CA VAL A 14 -5.34 -5.39 -0.84
C VAL A 14 -6.19 -6.16 -1.83
N MET A 15 -5.76 -6.22 -3.10
CA MET A 15 -6.54 -6.87 -4.16
C MET A 15 -5.83 -8.14 -4.61
N GLY A 16 -6.55 -9.27 -4.54
CA GLY A 16 -6.11 -10.53 -5.14
C GLY A 16 -6.53 -10.56 -6.61
N CYS A 17 -5.56 -10.66 -7.51
CA CYS A 17 -5.72 -10.66 -8.97
C CYS A 17 -5.89 -9.26 -9.61
N VAL A 18 -5.11 -9.01 -10.66
CA VAL A 18 -4.94 -7.74 -11.43
C VAL A 18 -6.24 -7.21 -12.07
N VAL A 19 -7.35 -7.94 -11.99
CA VAL A 19 -8.53 -7.71 -12.84
C VAL A 19 -9.37 -6.50 -12.44
N ASN A 20 -9.24 -6.01 -11.20
CA ASN A 20 -9.76 -4.69 -10.82
C ASN A 20 -8.63 -3.67 -10.95
N GLY A 21 -8.46 -3.22 -12.20
CA GLY A 21 -7.47 -2.23 -12.60
C GLY A 21 -7.65 -0.84 -11.93
N PRO A 22 -6.90 0.17 -12.42
CA PRO A 22 -6.57 1.45 -11.74
C PRO A 22 -7.73 2.36 -11.29
N GLY A 23 -8.98 1.94 -11.43
CA GLY A 23 -10.17 2.66 -10.95
C GLY A 23 -10.40 2.56 -9.44
N GLU A 24 -10.16 1.41 -8.81
CA GLU A 24 -10.33 1.24 -7.35
C GLU A 24 -9.10 1.70 -6.55
N SER A 25 -7.89 1.44 -7.05
CA SER A 25 -6.63 1.91 -6.43
C SER A 25 -6.45 3.44 -6.48
N LYS A 26 -7.28 4.17 -7.23
CA LYS A 26 -7.33 5.65 -7.22
C LYS A 26 -7.99 6.22 -5.97
N HIS A 27 -8.81 5.43 -5.28
CA HIS A 27 -9.52 5.85 -4.06
C HIS A 27 -8.82 5.40 -2.78
N ALA A 28 -7.75 4.61 -2.90
CA ALA A 28 -6.91 4.16 -1.79
C ALA A 28 -5.63 5.00 -1.73
N ASP A 29 -5.21 5.34 -0.51
CA ASP A 29 -3.95 6.03 -0.24
C ASP A 29 -2.76 5.14 -0.61
N ILE A 30 -2.88 3.84 -0.38
CA ILE A 30 -1.89 2.82 -0.72
C ILE A 30 -2.56 1.48 -1.01
N GLY A 31 -2.04 0.73 -1.98
CA GLY A 31 -2.54 -0.61 -2.27
C GLY A 31 -1.54 -1.53 -2.96
N ILE A 32 -1.76 -2.83 -2.80
CA ILE A 32 -0.97 -3.91 -3.41
C ILE A 32 -1.88 -4.84 -4.22
N SER A 33 -1.41 -5.22 -5.41
CA SER A 33 -2.02 -6.28 -6.20
C SER A 33 -1.23 -7.55 -6.02
N LEU A 34 -1.81 -8.54 -5.34
CA LEU A 34 -1.16 -9.83 -5.12
C LEU A 34 -1.33 -10.73 -6.34
N PRO A 35 -0.28 -11.49 -6.72
CA PRO A 35 -0.35 -12.42 -7.83
C PRO A 35 -1.32 -13.56 -7.52
N GLY A 36 -2.02 -14.06 -8.54
CA GLY A 36 -2.83 -15.27 -8.41
C GLY A 36 -1.99 -16.52 -8.12
N THR A 37 -2.65 -17.60 -7.68
CA THR A 37 -2.04 -18.89 -7.28
C THR A 37 -1.17 -19.56 -8.37
N PHE A 38 -1.20 -19.06 -9.61
CA PHE A 38 -0.43 -19.59 -10.75
C PHE A 38 0.38 -18.53 -11.51
N GLU A 39 0.52 -17.33 -10.94
CA GLU A 39 1.27 -16.24 -11.56
C GLU A 39 2.68 -16.10 -10.96
N GLN A 40 3.57 -15.41 -11.68
CA GLN A 40 4.88 -15.07 -11.13
C GLN A 40 4.70 -14.29 -9.81
N PRO A 41 5.58 -14.47 -8.81
CA PRO A 41 5.48 -13.81 -7.51
C PRO A 41 5.90 -12.33 -7.64
N VAL A 42 5.09 -11.56 -8.35
CA VAL A 42 5.25 -10.13 -8.64
C VAL A 42 3.99 -9.42 -8.16
N ALA A 43 4.16 -8.42 -7.31
CA ALA A 43 3.08 -7.62 -6.77
C ALA A 43 3.36 -6.12 -6.97
N PRO A 44 2.65 -5.43 -7.88
CA PRO A 44 2.77 -3.99 -8.00
C PRO A 44 2.12 -3.29 -6.79
N VAL A 45 2.80 -2.28 -6.29
CA VAL A 45 2.37 -1.41 -5.19
C VAL A 45 2.09 -0.02 -5.71
N TYR A 46 0.91 0.49 -5.42
CA TYR A 46 0.41 1.80 -5.80
C TYR A 46 0.29 2.68 -4.56
N VAL A 47 0.69 3.95 -4.68
CA VAL A 47 0.55 4.97 -3.64
C VAL A 47 -0.04 6.21 -4.30
N ASP A 48 -1.09 6.78 -3.70
CA ASP A 48 -1.83 7.94 -4.21
C ASP A 48 -2.25 7.77 -5.69
N GLY A 49 -2.62 6.56 -6.08
CA GLY A 49 -3.01 6.20 -7.45
C GLY A 49 -1.87 6.09 -8.48
N ALA A 50 -0.60 6.23 -8.07
CA ALA A 50 0.58 6.06 -8.93
C ALA A 50 1.35 4.78 -8.59
N LEU A 51 1.93 4.12 -9.60
CA LEU A 51 2.80 2.96 -9.37
C LEU A 51 4.08 3.42 -8.65
N ARG A 52 4.31 2.93 -7.43
CA ARG A 52 5.53 3.25 -6.66
C ARG A 52 6.63 2.23 -6.91
N THR A 53 6.32 0.95 -6.80
CA THR A 53 7.29 -0.14 -6.98
C THR A 53 6.60 -1.44 -7.34
N THR A 54 7.37 -2.44 -7.75
CA THR A 54 6.91 -3.82 -7.92
C THR A 54 7.74 -4.74 -7.03
N LEU A 55 7.09 -5.32 -6.03
CA LEU A 55 7.68 -6.29 -5.13
C LEU A 55 7.79 -7.64 -5.84
N ARG A 56 8.83 -8.41 -5.52
CA ARG A 56 9.10 -9.72 -6.12
C ARG A 56 9.57 -10.72 -5.08
N GLY A 57 9.22 -11.99 -5.25
CA GLY A 57 9.71 -13.10 -4.43
C GLY A 57 8.73 -13.51 -3.34
N GLU A 58 9.23 -14.18 -2.29
CA GLU A 58 8.38 -14.74 -1.23
C GLU A 58 8.06 -13.74 -0.10
N GLY A 59 8.85 -12.66 0.02
CA GLY A 59 8.75 -11.63 1.07
C GLY A 59 7.82 -10.46 0.75
N LEU A 60 6.92 -10.59 -0.23
CA LEU A 60 6.07 -9.49 -0.73
C LEU A 60 5.25 -8.83 0.38
N VAL A 61 4.81 -9.61 1.37
CA VAL A 61 3.97 -9.13 2.46
C VAL A 61 4.79 -8.28 3.43
N ASP A 62 5.97 -8.74 3.84
CA ASP A 62 6.84 -8.00 4.76
C ASP A 62 7.36 -6.70 4.12
N ASP A 63 7.72 -6.76 2.83
CA ASP A 63 8.11 -5.58 2.06
C ASP A 63 6.96 -4.57 1.97
N PHE A 64 5.73 -5.05 1.76
CA PHE A 64 4.55 -4.18 1.71
C PHE A 64 4.25 -3.54 3.08
N ILE A 65 4.35 -4.29 4.17
CA ILE A 65 4.20 -3.76 5.53
C ILE A 65 5.23 -2.65 5.78
N THR A 66 6.47 -2.84 5.33
CA THR A 66 7.52 -1.82 5.44
C THR A 66 7.15 -0.54 4.68
N ILE A 67 6.70 -0.67 3.43
CA ILE A 67 6.26 0.49 2.63
C ILE A 67 5.05 1.19 3.27
N LEU A 68 4.13 0.42 3.85
CA LEU A 68 2.97 0.95 4.56
C LEU A 68 3.39 1.76 5.79
N ASP A 69 4.30 1.23 6.61
CA ASP A 69 4.80 1.93 7.81
C ASP A 69 5.53 3.22 7.43
N GLU A 70 6.37 3.18 6.40
CA GLU A 70 7.03 4.37 5.84
C GLU A 70 6.02 5.41 5.35
N TYR A 71 4.98 4.97 4.63
CA TYR A 71 3.93 5.87 4.14
C TYR A 71 3.19 6.52 5.30
N VAL A 72 2.80 5.74 6.31
CA VAL A 72 2.12 6.26 7.51
C VAL A 72 3.00 7.24 8.26
N ALA A 73 4.28 6.92 8.44
CA ALA A 73 5.24 7.80 9.10
C ALA A 73 5.48 9.10 8.32
N GLN A 74 5.57 9.05 7.00
CA GLN A 74 5.73 10.24 6.16
C GLN A 74 4.49 11.12 6.15
N ARG A 75 3.30 10.51 6.05
CA ARG A 75 2.04 11.24 5.87
C ARG A 75 1.40 11.71 7.18
N TYR A 76 1.50 10.91 8.24
CA TYR A 76 0.86 11.16 9.53
C TYR A 76 1.87 11.28 10.69
N GLY A 77 3.14 10.94 10.49
CA GLY A 77 4.18 11.05 11.52
C GLY A 77 4.68 12.47 11.76
N GLN A 78 4.35 13.42 10.88
CA GLN A 78 4.46 14.84 11.18
C GLN A 78 3.17 15.29 11.89
N ALA A 79 3.10 15.05 13.20
CA ALA A 79 2.22 15.84 14.04
C ALA A 79 2.49 17.33 13.74
N PRO A 80 1.46 18.19 13.61
CA PRO A 80 1.68 19.59 13.28
C PRO A 80 2.68 20.17 14.28
N ALA A 81 3.81 20.66 13.76
CA ALA A 81 4.75 21.43 14.55
C ALA A 81 3.94 22.55 15.22
N SER A 82 3.84 22.48 16.54
CA SER A 82 3.15 23.47 17.38
C SER A 82 3.83 24.83 17.30
#